data_AF-A0A5N7AD87-F1
#
_entry.id   AF-A0A5N7AD87-F1
#
_cell.length_a   1.000
_cell.length_b   1.000
_cell.length_c   1.000
_cell.angle_alpha   90.00
_cell.angle_beta   90.00
_cell.angle_gamma   90.00
#
_symmetry.space_group_name_H-M   'P 1'
#
loop_
_entity.id
_entity.type
_entity.pdbx_description
1 polymer ?
#
loop_
_entity_poly.entity_id
_entity_poly.type
_entity_poly.pdbx_seq_one_letter_code
_entity_poly.pdbx_strand_id
1 'polypeptide(L)'
;MKFAIVTLVAAALAPLAAADFYIYSIKSGSVNDGMAPVNSDGFFFLNAPPDCNDVNNKAIFISSLSDVSGGRQGVRCKGCPDFEELEFNLEVGHYTIYKNRDYGLFTTDDKKVGQCNMDKSDHFQCGNPFNSLRVI
;
A
#
# COMPACT_ATOMS: atom_id res chain seq x y z
N MET A 1 -51.42 -14.90 -27.83
CA MET A 1 -49.96 -14.78 -27.62
C MET A 1 -49.60 -13.32 -27.46
N LYS A 2 -48.89 -12.94 -26.38
CA LYS A 2 -47.77 -11.97 -26.34
C LYS A 2 -47.41 -11.69 -24.89
N PHE A 3 -46.33 -12.31 -24.44
CA PHE A 3 -45.70 -12.08 -23.14
C PHE A 3 -44.91 -10.77 -23.21
N ALA A 4 -45.10 -9.88 -22.24
CA ALA A 4 -44.30 -8.68 -22.08
C ALA A 4 -43.00 -9.04 -21.34
N ILE A 5 -41.87 -8.97 -22.02
CA ILE A 5 -40.53 -9.13 -21.45
C ILE A 5 -40.05 -7.73 -21.07
N VAL A 6 -40.00 -7.42 -19.77
CA VAL A 6 -39.31 -6.23 -19.28
C VAL A 6 -37.85 -6.64 -19.03
N THR A 7 -36.98 -6.17 -19.92
CA THR A 7 -35.53 -6.32 -19.87
C THR A 7 -34.96 -5.72 -18.59
N LEU A 8 -34.32 -6.54 -17.77
CA LEU A 8 -33.44 -6.12 -16.68
C LEU A 8 -32.21 -5.46 -17.30
N VAL A 9 -32.04 -4.15 -17.11
CA VAL A 9 -30.76 -3.50 -17.39
C VAL A 9 -29.85 -3.84 -16.23
N ALA A 10 -29.09 -4.93 -16.34
CA ALA A 10 -27.94 -5.17 -15.49
C ALA A 10 -26.90 -4.09 -15.83
N ALA A 11 -26.86 -3.03 -15.04
CA ALA A 11 -25.75 -2.09 -15.06
C ALA A 11 -24.51 -2.90 -14.69
N ALA A 12 -23.70 -3.23 -15.70
CA ALA A 12 -22.38 -3.79 -15.50
C ALA A 12 -21.59 -2.77 -14.68
N LEU A 13 -21.47 -3.03 -13.37
CA LEU A 13 -20.39 -2.49 -12.56
C LEU A 13 -19.11 -3.07 -13.17
N ALA A 14 -18.60 -2.42 -14.21
CA ALA A 14 -17.26 -2.70 -14.70
C ALA A 14 -16.33 -2.60 -13.48
N PRO A 15 -15.46 -3.59 -13.24
CA PRO A 15 -14.45 -3.44 -12.22
C PRO A 15 -13.66 -2.20 -12.59
N LEU A 16 -13.78 -1.14 -11.78
CA LEU A 16 -12.81 -0.06 -11.76
C LEU A 16 -11.46 -0.77 -11.70
N ALA A 17 -10.65 -0.62 -12.74
CA ALA A 17 -9.37 -1.29 -12.85
C ALA A 17 -8.64 -1.11 -11.52
N ALA A 18 -8.50 -2.20 -10.76
CA ALA A 18 -7.70 -2.21 -9.55
C ALA A 18 -6.27 -1.97 -10.03
N ALA A 19 -5.79 -0.74 -9.87
CA ALA A 19 -4.39 -0.46 -10.13
C ALA A 19 -3.60 -1.17 -9.05
N ASP A 20 -2.73 -2.10 -9.47
CA ASP A 20 -1.77 -2.71 -8.57
C ASP A 20 -0.81 -1.62 -8.09
N PHE A 21 -0.60 -1.54 -6.78
CA PHE A 21 0.38 -0.67 -6.17
C PHE A 21 1.23 -1.48 -5.20
N TYR A 22 2.36 -0.92 -4.84
CA TYR A 22 3.40 -1.58 -4.08
C TYR A 22 3.72 -0.73 -2.87
N ILE A 23 3.74 -1.36 -1.70
CA ILE A 23 4.17 -0.73 -0.46
C ILE A 23 5.51 -1.32 -0.04
N TYR A 24 6.52 -0.46 0.14
CA TYR A 24 7.84 -0.86 0.63
C TYR A 24 8.12 -0.25 2.00
N SER A 25 8.48 -1.07 2.99
CA SER A 25 8.93 -0.56 4.29
C SER A 25 10.37 -0.05 4.22
N ILE A 26 10.63 1.13 4.80
CA ILE A 26 11.94 1.78 4.82
C ILE A 26 12.34 2.05 6.27
N LYS A 27 13.61 1.75 6.60
CA LYS A 27 14.18 2.07 7.91
C LYS A 27 15.00 3.35 7.88
N SER A 28 14.97 4.09 8.99
CA SER A 28 15.83 5.24 9.22
C SER A 28 17.30 4.88 9.01
N GLY A 29 18.04 5.77 8.33
CA GLY A 29 19.43 5.53 7.95
C GLY A 29 19.62 4.74 6.64
N SER A 30 18.53 4.42 5.93
CA SER A 30 18.62 3.97 4.53
C SER A 30 19.13 5.14 3.67
N VAL A 31 20.36 5.02 3.17
CA VAL A 31 20.97 5.98 2.26
C VAL A 31 20.71 5.53 0.83
N ASN A 32 19.90 6.32 0.10
CA ASN A 32 19.94 6.26 -1.35
C ASN A 32 21.01 7.23 -1.83
N ASP A 33 21.92 6.79 -2.70
CA ASP A 33 22.96 7.68 -3.24
C ASP A 33 22.29 8.85 -3.98
N GLY A 34 22.53 10.08 -3.50
CA GLY A 34 21.92 11.30 -4.03
C GLY A 34 20.67 11.83 -3.31
N MET A 35 20.14 11.15 -2.29
CA MET A 35 19.03 11.66 -1.46
C MET A 35 19.47 11.90 -0.01
N ALA A 36 18.92 12.94 0.62
CA ALA A 36 19.15 13.16 2.05
C ALA A 36 18.69 11.91 2.82
N PRO A 37 19.46 11.45 3.83
CA PRO A 37 19.10 10.28 4.61
C PRO A 37 17.67 10.41 5.14
N VAL A 38 16.87 9.36 4.98
CA VAL A 38 15.58 9.27 5.67
C VAL A 38 15.88 9.11 7.15
N ASN A 39 15.54 10.15 7.92
CA ASN A 39 15.81 10.21 9.36
C ASN A 39 14.72 9.51 10.20
N SER A 40 13.81 8.79 9.54
CA SER A 40 12.65 8.15 10.15
C SER A 40 12.26 6.88 9.40
N ASP A 41 11.72 5.91 10.13
CA ASP A 41 11.06 4.75 9.54
C ASP A 41 9.78 5.19 8.81
N GLY A 42 9.47 4.53 7.69
CA GLY A 42 8.29 4.86 6.90
C GLY A 42 8.07 3.89 5.76
N PHE A 43 7.28 4.32 4.80
CA PHE A 43 6.84 3.49 3.69
C PHE A 43 6.87 4.27 2.38
N PHE A 44 7.23 3.58 1.29
CA PHE A 44 7.02 4.08 -0.06
C PHE A 44 5.81 3.43 -0.68
N PHE A 45 5.00 4.24 -1.37
CA PHE A 45 3.92 3.79 -2.22
C PHE A 45 4.31 4.02 -3.69
N LEU A 46 4.22 2.98 -4.51
CA LEU A 46 4.70 2.94 -5.88
C LEU A 46 3.70 2.19 -6.77
N ASN A 47 3.65 2.51 -8.06
CA ASN A 47 2.72 1.86 -9.02
C ASN A 47 3.34 0.66 -9.76
N ALA A 48 4.61 0.39 -9.48
CA ALA A 48 5.39 -0.70 -10.07
C ALA A 48 6.55 -1.03 -9.12
N PRO A 49 7.19 -2.21 -9.24
CA PRO A 49 8.47 -2.45 -8.59
C PRO A 49 9.45 -1.35 -9.01
N PRO A 50 10.04 -0.60 -8.05
CA PRO A 50 10.82 0.58 -8.38
C PRO A 50 12.23 0.20 -8.85
N ASP A 51 12.77 0.95 -9.80
CA ASP A 51 14.23 1.07 -9.91
C ASP A 51 14.75 2.22 -9.01
N CYS A 52 16.07 2.39 -8.92
CA CYS A 52 16.63 3.44 -8.07
C CYS A 52 16.33 4.86 -8.53
N ASN A 53 16.04 5.04 -9.82
CA ASN A 53 15.61 6.32 -10.33
C ASN A 53 14.17 6.62 -9.91
N ASP A 54 13.29 5.62 -9.85
CA ASP A 54 11.93 5.73 -9.32
C ASP A 54 11.94 6.07 -7.83
N VAL A 55 12.79 5.40 -7.04
CA VAL A 55 12.94 5.71 -5.61
C VAL A 55 13.42 7.15 -5.42
N ASN A 56 14.40 7.59 -6.21
CA ASN A 56 15.02 8.90 -6.02
C ASN A 56 14.16 10.08 -6.51
N ASN A 57 13.25 9.84 -7.45
CA ASN A 57 12.55 10.94 -8.13
C ASN A 57 11.01 10.84 -8.10
N LYS A 58 10.46 9.68 -7.74
CA LYS A 58 9.01 9.41 -7.86
C LYS A 58 8.39 8.80 -6.60
N ALA A 59 9.18 8.22 -5.70
CA ALA A 59 8.63 7.59 -4.51
C ALA A 59 8.06 8.63 -3.54
N ILE A 60 6.84 8.36 -3.07
CA ILE A 60 6.20 9.17 -2.04
C ILE A 60 6.52 8.53 -0.68
N PHE A 61 7.39 9.19 0.10
CA PHE A 61 7.68 8.77 1.47
C PHE A 61 6.53 9.14 2.40
N ILE A 62 5.99 8.15 3.10
CA ILE A 62 4.99 8.35 4.14
C ILE A 62 5.56 7.87 5.47
N SER A 63 5.59 8.76 6.46
CA SER A 63 6.12 8.46 7.79
C SER A 63 5.30 7.39 8.51
N SER A 64 5.99 6.54 9.27
CA SER A 64 5.36 5.64 10.23
C SER A 64 4.86 6.43 11.45
N LEU A 65 3.61 6.22 11.85
CA LEU A 65 2.97 6.84 13.00
C LEU A 65 2.39 5.76 13.93
N SER A 66 2.23 6.09 15.21
CA SER A 66 1.55 5.21 16.16
C SER A 66 0.03 5.16 15.94
N ASP A 67 -0.53 6.20 15.32
CA ASP A 67 -1.96 6.37 15.09
C ASP A 67 -2.21 7.29 13.88
N VAL A 68 -3.07 6.84 12.96
CA VAL A 68 -3.48 7.53 11.73
C VAL A 68 -4.99 7.84 11.72
N SER A 69 -5.66 7.65 12.86
CA SER A 69 -7.06 8.01 13.04
C SER A 69 -7.26 9.54 13.11
N GLY A 70 -8.51 9.98 12.98
CA GLY A 70 -8.86 11.40 13.12
C GLY A 70 -8.30 12.30 12.01
N GLY A 71 -8.05 11.76 10.82
CA GLY A 71 -7.57 12.51 9.65
C GLY A 71 -6.06 12.73 9.61
N ARG A 72 -5.28 12.06 10.47
CA ARG A 72 -3.82 12.13 10.43
C ARG A 72 -3.28 11.30 9.26
N GLN A 73 -2.59 11.96 8.34
CA GLN A 73 -1.95 11.27 7.23
C GLN A 73 -0.70 10.53 7.69
N GLY A 74 -0.55 9.28 7.27
CA GLY A 74 0.57 8.44 7.66
C GLY A 74 0.31 6.96 7.46
N VAL A 75 1.25 6.14 7.91
CA VAL A 75 1.08 4.68 8.01
C VAL A 75 1.27 4.24 9.45
N ARG A 76 0.32 3.47 9.99
CA ARG A 76 0.47 2.73 11.24
C ARG A 76 0.74 1.27 10.91
N CYS A 77 1.85 0.74 11.43
CA CYS A 77 2.15 -0.68 11.33
C CYS A 77 2.14 -1.36 12.68
N LYS A 78 1.29 -2.39 12.81
CA LYS A 78 1.26 -3.26 13.99
C LYS A 78 1.99 -4.56 13.66
N GLY A 79 3.03 -4.91 14.41
CA GLY A 79 3.79 -6.14 14.22
C GLY A 79 4.84 -6.11 13.10
N CYS A 80 5.27 -4.92 12.64
CA CYS A 80 6.32 -4.79 11.63
C CYS A 80 7.65 -5.47 12.04
N PRO A 81 8.45 -6.01 11.09
CA PRO A 81 8.20 -5.99 9.64
C PRO A 81 7.22 -7.09 9.17
N ASP A 82 6.87 -8.08 10.00
CA ASP A 82 5.95 -9.16 9.62
C ASP A 82 4.51 -8.86 10.09
N PHE A 83 3.99 -7.70 9.64
CA PHE A 83 2.84 -7.02 10.23
C PHE A 83 1.59 -7.89 10.41
N GLU A 84 0.85 -7.60 11.47
CA GLU A 84 -0.52 -8.08 11.69
C GLU A 84 -1.53 -7.19 10.97
N GLU A 85 -1.31 -5.87 11.07
CA GLU A 85 -2.15 -4.82 10.50
C GLU A 85 -1.25 -3.71 9.92
N LEU A 86 -1.54 -3.30 8.69
CA LEU A 86 -0.94 -2.14 8.07
C LEU A 86 -2.05 -1.17 7.67
N GLU A 87 -2.17 -0.09 8.42
CA GLU A 87 -3.19 0.93 8.22
C GLU A 87 -2.53 2.18 7.63
N PHE A 88 -3.12 2.74 6.60
CA PHE A 88 -2.61 3.96 5.99
C PHE A 88 -3.74 4.92 5.67
N ASN A 89 -3.49 6.20 5.96
CA ASN A 89 -4.38 7.30 5.69
C ASN A 89 -3.64 8.27 4.78
N LEU A 90 -4.05 8.29 3.52
CA LEU A 90 -3.46 9.11 2.47
C LEU A 90 -4.54 10.01 1.88
N GLU A 91 -4.15 10.99 1.06
CA GLU A 91 -5.11 11.85 0.36
C GLU A 91 -6.12 11.06 -0.48
N VAL A 92 -5.68 9.92 -1.03
CA VAL A 92 -6.49 9.01 -1.86
C VAL A 92 -7.41 8.08 -1.05
N GLY A 93 -7.33 8.11 0.29
CA GLY A 93 -8.22 7.38 1.17
C GLY A 93 -7.54 6.72 2.36
N HIS A 94 -8.36 6.07 3.19
CA HIS A 94 -7.97 5.42 4.43
C HIS A 94 -8.30 3.93 4.36
N TYR A 95 -7.28 3.10 4.48
CA TYR A 95 -7.38 1.67 4.30
C TYR A 95 -6.54 0.89 5.31
N THR A 96 -6.89 -0.37 5.52
CA THR A 96 -6.14 -1.31 6.37
C THR A 96 -5.96 -2.65 5.68
N ILE A 97 -4.75 -3.20 5.75
CA ILE A 97 -4.40 -4.56 5.32
C ILE A 97 -4.28 -5.44 6.56
N TYR A 98 -4.95 -6.60 6.54
CA TYR A 98 -5.01 -7.52 7.68
C TYR A 98 -4.39 -8.88 7.36
N LYS A 99 -3.33 -9.27 8.04
CA LYS A 99 -2.69 -10.59 7.88
C LYS A 99 -3.65 -11.74 8.23
N ASN A 100 -4.43 -11.59 9.30
CA ASN A 100 -5.41 -12.58 9.74
C ASN A 100 -6.67 -12.65 8.84
N ARG A 101 -6.80 -11.77 7.85
CA ARG A 101 -7.85 -11.80 6.83
C ARG A 101 -7.25 -12.03 5.44
N ASP A 102 -6.24 -12.91 5.41
CA ASP A 102 -5.52 -13.32 4.20
C ASP A 102 -4.98 -12.11 3.43
N TYR A 103 -4.42 -11.12 4.12
CA TYR A 103 -3.94 -9.87 3.52
C TYR A 103 -4.99 -9.14 2.66
N GLY A 104 -6.28 -9.19 3.00
CA GLY A 104 -7.27 -8.35 2.33
C GLY A 104 -7.07 -6.86 2.64
N LEU A 105 -7.33 -5.99 1.65
CA LEU A 105 -7.36 -4.52 1.80
C LEU A 105 -8.79 -4.07 2.06
N PHE A 106 -9.01 -3.34 3.15
CA PHE A 106 -10.32 -2.93 3.64
C PHE A 106 -10.41 -1.42 3.83
N THR A 107 -11.59 -0.85 3.59
CA THR A 107 -11.92 0.53 3.99
C THR A 107 -12.17 0.62 5.50
N THR A 108 -12.29 1.84 6.03
CA THR A 108 -12.70 2.08 7.43
C THR A 108 -14.05 1.47 7.80
N ASP A 109 -14.95 1.31 6.83
CA ASP A 109 -16.27 0.67 7.01
C ASP A 109 -16.25 -0.87 6.85
N ASP A 110 -15.07 -1.50 6.95
CA ASP A 110 -14.84 -2.94 6.86
C ASP A 110 -15.24 -3.59 5.51
N LYS A 111 -15.30 -2.79 4.44
CA LYS A 111 -15.52 -3.28 3.07
C LYS A 111 -14.21 -3.69 2.42
N LYS A 112 -14.09 -4.94 1.99
CA LYS A 112 -12.95 -5.41 1.19
C LYS A 112 -12.96 -4.73 -0.19
N VAL A 113 -11.85 -4.10 -0.55
CA VAL A 113 -11.67 -3.38 -1.83
C VAL A 113 -10.47 -3.88 -2.63
N GLY A 114 -9.62 -4.69 -2.03
CA GLY A 114 -8.46 -5.26 -2.69
C GLY A 114 -7.95 -6.52 -2.01
N GLN A 115 -6.95 -7.13 -2.65
CA GLN A 115 -6.26 -8.30 -2.18
C GLN A 115 -4.76 -8.01 -2.26
N CYS A 116 -4.10 -8.11 -1.13
CA CYS A 116 -2.67 -7.91 -1.01
C CYS A 116 -1.95 -9.27 -0.89
N ASN A 117 -0.67 -9.32 -1.26
CA ASN A 117 0.23 -10.43 -1.02
C ASN A 117 1.52 -9.90 -0.40
N MET A 118 1.90 -10.47 0.74
CA MET A 118 3.19 -10.14 1.33
C MET A 118 4.31 -10.82 0.54
N ASP A 119 5.24 -10.02 0.03
CA ASP A 119 6.45 -10.51 -0.62
C ASP A 119 7.68 -10.05 0.15
N LYS A 120 8.53 -11.00 0.52
CA LYS A 120 9.79 -10.76 1.25
C LYS A 120 11.02 -11.01 0.37
N SER A 121 10.82 -11.43 -0.87
CA SER A 121 11.90 -11.72 -1.82
C SER A 121 12.38 -10.46 -2.53
N ASP A 122 11.47 -9.52 -2.80
CA ASP A 122 11.78 -8.30 -3.50
C ASP A 122 12.36 -7.22 -2.56
N HIS A 123 13.52 -6.72 -2.95
CA HIS A 123 14.21 -5.64 -2.28
C HIS A 123 14.94 -4.78 -3.30
N PHE A 124 14.77 -3.47 -3.20
CA PHE A 124 15.56 -2.53 -3.98
C PHE A 124 16.73 -2.04 -3.13
N GLN A 125 17.90 -1.91 -3.77
CA GLN A 125 19.11 -1.39 -3.13
C GLN A 125 19.65 -0.24 -3.97
N CYS A 126 19.49 0.98 -3.46
CA CYS A 126 19.92 2.19 -4.14
C CYS A 126 21.13 2.80 -3.45
N GLY A 127 22.10 1.94 -3.12
CA GLY A 127 23.17 2.20 -2.17
C GLY A 127 23.25 1.07 -1.13
N ASN A 128 24.43 0.85 -0.52
CA ASN A 128 24.83 -0.28 0.34
C ASN A 128 23.75 -0.84 1.32
N PRO A 129 23.84 -2.13 1.71
CA PRO A 129 22.72 -3.09 1.63
C PRO A 129 21.91 -3.20 2.93
N PHE A 130 20.58 -3.04 2.93
CA PHE A 130 19.70 -3.57 4.00
C PHE A 130 18.25 -3.85 3.53
N ASN A 131 17.57 -4.75 4.28
CA ASN A 131 16.27 -5.39 4.00
C ASN A 131 15.08 -4.42 3.81
N SER A 132 14.26 -4.66 2.79
CA SER A 132 12.92 -4.07 2.62
C SER A 132 11.82 -5.14 2.62
N LEU A 133 10.60 -4.76 3.00
CA LEU A 133 9.39 -5.58 2.98
C LEU A 133 8.48 -5.10 1.85
N ARG A 134 7.98 -6.00 0.99
CA ARG A 134 6.97 -5.70 -0.04
C ARG A 134 5.58 -6.18 0.40
N VAL A 135 4.58 -5.32 0.21
CA VAL A 135 3.16 -5.67 0.28
C VAL A 135 2.57 -5.34 -1.08
N ILE A 136 2.34 -6.37 -1.88
CA ILE A 136 1.45 -6.37 -3.06
C ILE A 136 0.03 -6.20 -2.54
#